data_AF-A0A0M0K448-F1
#
_entry.id   AF-A0A0M0K448-F1
#
_cell.length_a   1.000
_cell.length_b   1.000
_cell.length_c   1.000
_cell.angle_alpha   90.00
_cell.angle_beta   90.00
_cell.angle_gamma   90.00
#
_symmetry.space_group_name_H-M   'P 1'
#
loop_
_entity.id
_entity.type
_entity.pdbx_description
1 polymer ?
#
loop_
_entity_poly.entity_id
_entity_poly.type
_entity_poly.pdbx_seq_one_letter_code
_entity_poly.pdbx_strand_id
1 'polypeptide(L)'
;MALRSLSEPVVNITQSCVSSSAQCPSHPFCSPSWMPAASCTTDHWMSGAVWLGGEALANHLLTSPALVRGARVLELGGGTGIVGLTAALAGAAEVTITDQQLDQASKNLEANPLLRTRVKLEKLLWGPSAAPYAVHTDVVVGADLVYPMNVDESLQVLLVTLQVLGRPTLLAFLAAAQRAQVAAPAYHRAVRVAGGALLAGGATALACSPQPASECKASFFGAREEQSVLVLSGDCGGTNTRLMLFRVPAGTKAEKGKVPQGEVVLQKHYRNAESGSFTACCEQFLAESDQLTRGERPKACCLACAGGIKDNCVSFTNVKDGWTIDGTALQSVLRIPKITLINDFEAQGYGLLTLRPEDVVQLNEAKPIPGRPIACVGAGTGLGECFLTAGSDGVYTCFPSEGGHAEYSPRTALQMELLEWLREQLAFDSQGSPEKIDKYFKQWDTDGNGSINKEEFTEALRSFDLKGLKPRRVSVERVISGPGLANIYGFLRRHWAFEQHVDAALDAEWMSAPKDKRGAIVAKCSAAGNHVCQKAVDVFAEAYGAECGVAALKWLPYGGLYVSGGIGAKNPHWIQHPSFLNAYKDKGRLSELVMSVPLYLVLAEDTGERGALFYAVQMLSQQ
;
A
#
# COMPACT_ATOMS: atom_id res chain seq x y z
N MET A 1 -53.08 -41.86 -7.59
CA MET A 1 -52.16 -43.01 -7.76
C MET A 1 -51.51 -42.95 -9.14
N ALA A 2 -50.76 -41.89 -9.43
CA ALA A 2 -50.26 -41.59 -10.77
C ALA A 2 -48.79 -41.12 -10.69
N LEU A 3 -47.89 -41.96 -11.18
CA LEU A 3 -46.47 -41.68 -11.36
C LEU A 3 -46.03 -42.40 -12.64
N ARG A 4 -45.90 -41.67 -13.76
CA ARG A 4 -44.91 -41.85 -14.85
C ARG A 4 -45.25 -40.99 -16.08
N SER A 5 -44.23 -40.79 -16.90
CA SER A 5 -44.20 -40.18 -18.24
C SER A 5 -44.76 -38.77 -18.41
N LEU A 6 -43.90 -37.78 -18.17
CA LEU A 6 -43.70 -36.71 -19.15
C LEU A 6 -42.23 -36.71 -19.56
N SER A 7 -41.98 -37.36 -20.69
CA SER A 7 -40.71 -37.33 -21.42
C SER A 7 -40.81 -36.25 -22.49
N GLU A 8 -39.92 -35.26 -22.37
CA GLU A 8 -39.55 -34.24 -23.37
C GLU A 8 -40.57 -33.14 -23.75
N PRO A 9 -40.08 -31.94 -24.17
CA PRO A 9 -38.74 -31.37 -23.95
C PRO A 9 -38.80 -30.18 -22.97
N VAL A 10 -37.77 -30.05 -22.12
CA VAL A 10 -37.44 -28.73 -21.56
C VAL A 10 -37.02 -27.88 -22.76
N VAL A 11 -37.76 -26.81 -23.04
CA VAL A 11 -37.44 -25.89 -24.13
C VAL A 11 -36.04 -25.34 -23.86
N ASN A 12 -35.18 -25.37 -24.87
CA ASN A 12 -33.74 -25.19 -24.73
C ASN A 12 -33.42 -23.76 -24.22
N ILE A 13 -33.24 -23.58 -22.91
CA ILE A 13 -33.06 -22.26 -22.26
C ILE A 13 -31.67 -21.66 -22.59
N THR A 14 -30.78 -22.45 -23.20
CA THR A 14 -29.49 -22.00 -23.72
C THR A 14 -29.37 -22.32 -25.22
N GLN A 15 -29.47 -21.30 -26.07
CA GLN A 15 -28.90 -21.41 -27.42
C GLN A 15 -27.37 -21.39 -27.31
N SER A 16 -26.77 -22.57 -27.26
CA SER A 16 -25.33 -22.75 -27.41
C SER A 16 -24.89 -22.38 -28.83
N CYS A 17 -23.76 -21.67 -28.94
CA CYS A 17 -23.15 -21.37 -30.24
C CYS A 17 -22.54 -22.64 -30.83
N VAL A 18 -23.33 -23.38 -31.62
CA VAL A 18 -22.87 -24.55 -32.39
C VAL A 18 -23.41 -24.45 -33.83
N SER A 19 -22.52 -24.70 -34.79
CA SER A 19 -22.62 -24.43 -36.25
C SER A 19 -22.45 -22.95 -36.64
N SER A 20 -21.63 -22.60 -37.64
CA SER A 20 -21.00 -23.40 -38.70
C SER A 20 -19.45 -23.29 -38.76
N SER A 21 -18.82 -24.24 -39.45
CA SER A 21 -17.37 -24.44 -39.52
C SER A 21 -16.67 -23.61 -40.60
N ALA A 22 -15.56 -22.94 -40.23
CA ALA A 22 -14.48 -22.55 -41.15
C ALA A 22 -13.12 -22.79 -40.48
N GLN A 23 -12.15 -23.34 -41.23
CA GLN A 23 -10.88 -23.87 -40.72
C GLN A 23 -9.75 -22.83 -40.71
N CYS A 24 -8.85 -22.87 -39.72
CA CYS A 24 -7.40 -22.53 -39.86
C CYS A 24 -6.60 -22.98 -38.60
N PRO A 25 -5.25 -23.00 -38.58
CA PRO A 25 -4.55 -24.28 -38.46
C PRO A 25 -3.75 -24.50 -37.16
N SER A 26 -3.22 -25.72 -37.04
CA SER A 26 -2.57 -26.35 -35.88
C SER A 26 -1.35 -25.66 -35.26
N HIS A 27 -1.25 -25.69 -33.92
CA HIS A 27 -0.02 -25.46 -33.15
C HIS A 27 0.12 -26.50 -31.99
N PRO A 28 1.32 -26.92 -31.56
CA PRO A 28 1.53 -28.28 -31.00
C PRO A 28 1.23 -28.51 -29.50
N PHE A 29 0.34 -27.76 -28.85
CA PHE A 29 0.07 -27.88 -27.40
C PHE A 29 -1.37 -28.28 -27.02
N CYS A 30 -2.16 -28.84 -27.96
CA CYS A 30 -3.48 -29.38 -27.66
C CYS A 30 -3.41 -30.66 -26.79
N SER A 31 -3.54 -30.51 -25.47
CA SER A 31 -3.84 -31.59 -24.54
C SER A 31 -5.38 -31.81 -24.44
N PRO A 32 -5.93 -33.04 -24.56
CA PRO A 32 -7.37 -33.24 -24.68
C PRO A 32 -8.19 -33.23 -23.37
N SER A 33 -7.57 -33.04 -22.20
CA SER A 33 -8.17 -33.50 -20.92
C SER A 33 -9.03 -32.50 -20.13
N TRP A 34 -9.16 -31.23 -20.55
CA TRP A 34 -9.98 -30.23 -19.85
C TRP A 34 -10.71 -29.28 -20.81
N MET A 35 -11.85 -29.75 -21.36
CA MET A 35 -12.85 -28.92 -22.04
C MET A 35 -14.27 -29.26 -21.54
N PRO A 36 -15.04 -28.26 -21.08
CA PRO A 36 -16.44 -28.10 -21.45
C PRO A 36 -16.53 -27.43 -22.83
N ALA A 37 -17.58 -27.72 -23.59
CA ALA A 37 -17.64 -27.43 -25.02
C ALA A 37 -18.15 -26.02 -25.40
N ALA A 38 -17.87 -25.66 -26.66
CA ALA A 38 -18.42 -24.57 -27.48
C ALA A 38 -17.80 -23.16 -27.32
N SER A 39 -17.66 -22.52 -28.48
CA SER A 39 -16.91 -21.29 -28.75
C SER A 39 -17.77 -20.02 -28.71
N CYS A 40 -17.18 -18.89 -28.29
CA CYS A 40 -17.63 -17.55 -28.68
C CYS A 40 -16.47 -16.71 -29.21
N THR A 41 -16.76 -15.81 -30.13
CA THR A 41 -15.81 -15.01 -30.90
C THR A 41 -15.49 -13.66 -30.25
N THR A 42 -14.64 -12.88 -30.93
CA THR A 42 -14.07 -11.59 -30.53
C THR A 42 -15.07 -10.50 -30.12
N ASP A 43 -14.54 -9.56 -29.34
CA ASP A 43 -15.11 -8.28 -28.87
C ASP A 43 -16.07 -8.33 -27.66
N HIS A 44 -15.68 -7.55 -26.63
CA HIS A 44 -16.37 -7.14 -25.40
C HIS A 44 -17.42 -8.07 -24.76
N TRP A 45 -17.07 -8.64 -23.59
CA TRP A 45 -17.97 -9.09 -22.51
C TRP A 45 -19.08 -10.10 -22.83
N MET A 46 -19.15 -10.66 -24.04
CA MET A 46 -20.12 -11.69 -24.38
C MET A 46 -19.67 -13.09 -23.94
N SER A 47 -20.39 -13.68 -22.97
CA SER A 47 -20.57 -15.12 -22.93
C SER A 47 -22.00 -15.47 -22.52
N GLY A 48 -22.68 -16.28 -23.33
CA GLY A 48 -23.99 -16.87 -23.00
C GLY A 48 -23.87 -18.03 -22.00
N ALA A 49 -22.96 -17.91 -21.03
CA ALA A 49 -22.70 -18.94 -20.03
C ALA A 49 -23.66 -18.78 -18.85
N VAL A 50 -24.39 -19.85 -18.53
CA VAL A 50 -25.15 -19.95 -17.29
C VAL A 50 -24.15 -20.22 -16.15
N TRP A 51 -24.24 -19.41 -15.09
CA TRP A 51 -23.43 -19.58 -13.90
C TRP A 51 -24.04 -20.64 -12.98
N LEU A 52 -23.20 -21.37 -12.23
CA LEU A 52 -23.65 -22.49 -11.40
C LEU A 52 -24.66 -22.09 -10.31
N GLY A 53 -24.56 -20.86 -9.78
CA GLY A 53 -25.57 -20.35 -8.84
C GLY A 53 -26.92 -20.13 -9.53
N GLY A 54 -26.91 -19.62 -10.77
CA GLY A 54 -28.10 -19.46 -11.60
C GLY A 54 -28.78 -20.79 -11.95
N GLU A 55 -28.00 -21.81 -12.32
CA GLU A 55 -28.53 -23.17 -12.57
C GLU A 55 -29.12 -23.80 -11.29
N ALA A 56 -28.44 -23.66 -10.15
CA ALA A 56 -28.92 -24.18 -8.88
C ALA A 56 -30.23 -23.51 -8.42
N LEU A 57 -30.32 -22.18 -8.54
CA LEU A 57 -31.52 -21.42 -8.17
C LEU A 57 -32.69 -21.72 -9.13
N ALA A 58 -32.45 -21.81 -10.44
CA ALA A 58 -33.47 -22.22 -11.41
C ALA A 58 -34.03 -23.61 -11.09
N ASN A 59 -33.17 -24.61 -10.85
CA ASN A 59 -33.60 -25.95 -10.45
C ASN A 59 -34.38 -25.96 -9.12
N HIS A 60 -33.99 -25.11 -8.15
CA HIS A 60 -34.73 -24.97 -6.90
C HIS A 60 -36.14 -24.41 -7.11
N LEU A 61 -36.32 -23.41 -7.97
CA LEU A 61 -37.64 -22.85 -8.28
C LEU A 61 -38.57 -23.86 -8.99
N LEU A 62 -38.06 -24.69 -9.90
CA LEU A 62 -38.85 -25.75 -10.55
C LEU A 62 -39.26 -26.87 -9.60
N THR A 63 -38.37 -27.24 -8.67
CA THR A 63 -38.64 -28.30 -7.68
C THR A 63 -39.44 -27.82 -6.48
N SER A 64 -39.44 -26.50 -6.21
CA SER A 64 -40.14 -25.85 -5.09
C SER A 64 -41.03 -24.68 -5.56
N PRO A 65 -41.98 -24.90 -6.50
CA PRO A 65 -42.70 -23.81 -7.18
C PRO A 65 -43.57 -22.96 -6.24
N ALA A 66 -43.91 -23.46 -5.05
CA ALA A 66 -44.65 -22.72 -4.03
C ALA A 66 -43.94 -21.42 -3.57
N LEU A 67 -42.63 -21.30 -3.78
CA LEU A 67 -41.84 -20.10 -3.41
C LEU A 67 -42.14 -18.87 -4.27
N VAL A 68 -42.59 -19.06 -5.51
CA VAL A 68 -42.86 -17.97 -6.48
C VAL A 68 -44.25 -18.05 -7.11
N ARG A 69 -45.02 -19.12 -6.87
CA ARG A 69 -46.33 -19.33 -7.48
C ARG A 69 -47.31 -18.20 -7.13
N GLY A 70 -47.78 -17.49 -8.15
CA GLY A 70 -48.70 -16.36 -8.01
C GLY A 70 -48.04 -15.05 -7.54
N ALA A 71 -46.74 -15.03 -7.27
CA ALA A 71 -46.00 -13.84 -6.88
C ALA A 71 -45.60 -12.98 -8.08
N ARG A 72 -45.39 -11.68 -7.85
CA ARG A 72 -44.64 -10.78 -8.75
C ARG A 72 -43.16 -10.87 -8.38
N VAL A 73 -42.34 -11.34 -9.31
CA VAL A 73 -40.92 -11.66 -9.08
C VAL A 73 -40.02 -10.63 -9.75
N LEU A 74 -39.02 -10.12 -9.02
CA LEU A 74 -37.93 -9.32 -9.57
C LEU A 74 -36.64 -10.16 -9.58
N GLU A 75 -36.05 -10.39 -10.76
CA GLU A 75 -34.70 -10.95 -10.88
C GLU A 75 -33.68 -9.82 -10.97
N LEU A 76 -32.74 -9.77 -10.02
CA LEU A 76 -31.57 -8.90 -10.06
C LEU A 76 -30.42 -9.61 -10.78
N GLY A 77 -29.76 -8.96 -11.73
CA GLY A 77 -28.55 -9.46 -12.39
C GLY A 77 -28.80 -10.67 -13.28
N GLY A 78 -29.87 -10.64 -14.08
CA GLY A 78 -30.36 -11.82 -14.78
C GLY A 78 -29.43 -12.37 -15.86
N GLY A 79 -28.60 -11.54 -16.50
CA GLY A 79 -27.68 -11.93 -17.58
C GLY A 79 -28.31 -12.72 -18.73
N THR A 80 -28.33 -14.05 -18.61
CA THR A 80 -29.01 -14.97 -19.54
C THR A 80 -30.54 -15.04 -19.34
N GLY A 81 -31.05 -14.50 -18.23
CA GLY A 81 -32.47 -14.53 -17.83
C GLY A 81 -32.96 -15.89 -17.32
N ILE A 82 -32.06 -16.86 -17.09
CA ILE A 82 -32.47 -18.24 -16.79
C ILE A 82 -33.26 -18.37 -15.48
N VAL A 83 -32.95 -17.61 -14.43
CA VAL A 83 -33.68 -17.73 -13.15
C VAL A 83 -35.08 -17.15 -13.28
N GLY A 84 -35.25 -15.99 -13.90
CA GLY A 84 -36.56 -15.35 -14.09
C GLY A 84 -37.47 -16.07 -15.09
N LEU A 85 -36.92 -16.55 -16.22
CA LEU A 85 -37.65 -17.43 -17.14
C LEU A 85 -38.14 -18.70 -16.42
N THR A 86 -37.31 -19.22 -15.52
CA THR A 86 -37.64 -20.39 -14.69
C THR A 86 -38.66 -20.08 -13.59
N ALA A 87 -38.63 -18.89 -12.99
CA ALA A 87 -39.66 -18.42 -12.06
C ALA A 87 -41.04 -18.31 -12.74
N ALA A 88 -41.08 -17.85 -13.99
CA ALA A 88 -42.31 -17.82 -14.79
C ALA A 88 -42.85 -19.23 -15.08
N LEU A 89 -41.98 -20.20 -15.39
CA LEU A 89 -42.34 -21.62 -15.55
C LEU A 89 -42.82 -22.27 -14.24
N ALA A 90 -42.22 -21.92 -13.10
CA ALA A 90 -42.64 -22.36 -11.76
C ALA A 90 -44.02 -21.81 -11.33
N GLY A 91 -44.52 -20.80 -12.04
CA GLY A 91 -45.88 -20.27 -11.90
C GLY A 91 -45.97 -18.88 -11.27
N ALA A 92 -44.91 -18.07 -11.34
CA ALA A 92 -45.00 -16.63 -11.05
C ALA A 92 -46.11 -15.96 -11.89
N ALA A 93 -46.78 -14.98 -11.29
CA ALA A 93 -47.83 -14.21 -11.97
C ALA A 93 -47.23 -13.23 -12.97
N GLU A 94 -46.12 -12.58 -12.57
CA GLU A 94 -45.34 -11.64 -13.36
C GLU A 94 -43.86 -11.78 -12.96
N VAL A 95 -42.95 -11.62 -13.92
CA VAL A 95 -41.50 -11.61 -13.68
C VAL A 95 -40.88 -10.43 -14.41
N THR A 96 -40.14 -9.60 -13.70
CA THR A 96 -39.27 -8.58 -14.30
C THR A 96 -37.82 -9.01 -14.13
N ILE A 97 -37.14 -9.26 -15.24
CA ILE A 97 -35.71 -9.58 -15.29
C ILE A 97 -34.94 -8.29 -15.49
N THR A 98 -33.99 -8.03 -14.60
CA THR A 98 -33.22 -6.78 -14.62
C THR A 98 -31.72 -7.01 -14.68
N ASP A 99 -31.07 -6.22 -15.54
CA ASP A 99 -29.62 -6.23 -15.75
C ASP A 99 -29.18 -4.90 -16.40
N GLN A 100 -27.88 -4.66 -16.51
CA GLN A 100 -27.33 -3.61 -17.38
C GLN A 100 -27.28 -4.04 -18.85
N GLN A 101 -27.11 -5.36 -19.10
CA GLN A 101 -27.09 -5.97 -20.44
C GLN A 101 -28.14 -7.08 -20.56
N LEU A 102 -29.05 -6.95 -21.53
CA LEU A 102 -30.24 -7.82 -21.66
C LEU A 102 -30.30 -8.60 -22.98
N ASP A 103 -29.28 -8.50 -23.84
CA ASP A 103 -29.35 -9.01 -25.21
C ASP A 103 -29.47 -10.55 -25.26
N GLN A 104 -28.89 -11.26 -24.27
CA GLN A 104 -29.02 -12.71 -24.16
C GLN A 104 -30.35 -13.13 -23.53
N ALA A 105 -30.79 -12.46 -22.46
CA ALA A 105 -32.13 -12.66 -21.88
C ALA A 105 -33.24 -12.40 -22.91
N SER A 106 -33.06 -11.41 -23.79
CA SER A 106 -33.96 -11.11 -24.92
C SER A 106 -34.06 -12.27 -25.91
N LYS A 107 -32.92 -12.76 -26.42
CA LYS A 107 -32.88 -13.93 -27.32
C LYS A 107 -33.51 -15.18 -26.67
N ASN A 108 -33.24 -15.40 -25.39
CA ASN A 108 -33.78 -16.55 -24.65
C ASN A 108 -35.31 -16.43 -24.43
N LEU A 109 -35.83 -15.22 -24.16
CA LEU A 109 -37.27 -14.95 -24.09
C LEU A 109 -37.94 -15.02 -25.49
N GLU A 110 -37.23 -14.63 -26.54
CA GLU A 110 -37.70 -14.80 -27.92
C GLU A 110 -37.85 -16.27 -28.30
N ALA A 111 -36.89 -17.12 -27.91
CA ALA A 111 -36.96 -18.57 -28.07
C ALA A 111 -38.08 -19.24 -27.25
N ASN A 112 -38.64 -18.54 -26.25
CA ASN A 112 -39.69 -19.04 -25.35
C ASN A 112 -41.00 -18.22 -25.46
N PRO A 113 -41.71 -18.27 -26.63
CA PRO A 113 -42.84 -17.40 -26.91
C PRO A 113 -44.01 -17.50 -25.92
N LEU A 114 -44.18 -18.64 -25.25
CA LEU A 114 -45.21 -18.86 -24.23
C LEU A 114 -44.98 -18.05 -22.94
N LEU A 115 -43.76 -17.58 -22.67
CA LEU A 115 -43.39 -16.82 -21.48
C LEU A 115 -43.49 -15.29 -21.67
N ARG A 116 -43.55 -14.82 -22.93
CA ARG A 116 -43.59 -13.39 -23.30
C ARG A 116 -44.78 -12.60 -22.72
N THR A 117 -45.83 -13.30 -22.28
CA THR A 117 -47.00 -12.67 -21.64
C THR A 117 -46.85 -12.44 -20.14
N ARG A 118 -45.77 -12.97 -19.52
CA ARG A 118 -45.50 -12.88 -18.07
C ARG A 118 -44.12 -12.34 -17.71
N VAL A 119 -43.18 -12.35 -18.66
CA VAL A 119 -41.79 -11.92 -18.45
C VAL A 119 -41.52 -10.59 -19.14
N LYS A 120 -41.00 -9.62 -18.38
CA LYS A 120 -40.49 -8.33 -18.86
C LYS A 120 -38.98 -8.26 -18.67
N LEU A 121 -38.31 -7.52 -19.55
CA LEU A 121 -36.87 -7.26 -19.48
C LEU A 121 -36.66 -5.75 -19.33
N GLU A 122 -36.05 -5.30 -18.25
CA GLU A 122 -35.89 -3.87 -17.95
C GLU A 122 -34.46 -3.56 -17.48
N LYS A 123 -33.85 -2.48 -17.99
CA LYS A 123 -32.49 -2.12 -17.59
C LYS A 123 -32.49 -1.53 -16.19
N LEU A 124 -31.68 -2.09 -15.30
CA LEU A 124 -31.52 -1.60 -13.93
C LEU A 124 -30.05 -1.40 -13.58
N LEU A 125 -29.69 -0.15 -13.28
CA LEU A 125 -28.54 0.13 -12.43
C LEU A 125 -28.98 -0.11 -10.98
N TRP A 126 -28.21 -0.88 -10.22
CA TRP A 126 -28.53 -1.18 -8.83
C TRP A 126 -28.35 0.04 -7.91
N GLY A 127 -28.96 0.00 -6.73
CA GLY A 127 -29.00 1.10 -5.76
C GLY A 127 -30.36 1.83 -5.75
N PRO A 128 -30.38 3.17 -5.52
CA PRO A 128 -31.62 3.95 -5.41
C PRO A 128 -32.57 3.87 -6.62
N SER A 129 -32.04 3.56 -7.80
CA SER A 129 -32.80 3.33 -9.04
C SER A 129 -33.74 2.13 -8.99
N ALA A 130 -33.64 1.26 -7.97
CA ALA A 130 -34.59 0.18 -7.74
C ALA A 130 -35.91 0.62 -7.07
N ALA A 131 -36.03 1.90 -6.66
CA ALA A 131 -37.22 2.42 -5.98
C ALA A 131 -38.57 2.18 -6.70
N PRO A 132 -38.68 2.26 -8.05
CA PRO A 132 -39.94 2.00 -8.76
C PRO A 132 -40.49 0.57 -8.55
N TYR A 133 -39.62 -0.41 -8.30
CA TYR A 133 -40.00 -1.82 -8.17
C TYR A 133 -40.45 -2.19 -6.74
N ALA A 134 -40.18 -1.34 -5.75
CA ALA A 134 -40.43 -1.61 -4.33
C ALA A 134 -41.91 -1.82 -3.98
N VAL A 135 -42.83 -1.16 -4.69
CA VAL A 135 -44.29 -1.28 -4.51
C VAL A 135 -44.93 -2.37 -5.39
N HIS A 136 -44.14 -2.96 -6.31
CA HIS A 136 -44.63 -3.88 -7.34
C HIS A 136 -44.04 -5.30 -7.24
N THR A 137 -43.17 -5.57 -6.26
CA THR A 137 -42.47 -6.84 -6.10
C THR A 137 -42.93 -7.58 -4.85
N ASP A 138 -43.24 -8.87 -4.96
CA ASP A 138 -43.56 -9.75 -3.84
C ASP A 138 -42.37 -10.64 -3.44
N VAL A 139 -41.56 -11.04 -4.42
CA VAL A 139 -40.37 -11.89 -4.25
C VAL A 139 -39.21 -11.31 -5.06
N VAL A 140 -38.02 -11.23 -4.45
CA VAL A 140 -36.78 -10.89 -5.16
C VAL A 140 -35.92 -12.15 -5.28
N VAL A 141 -35.47 -12.45 -6.49
CA VAL A 141 -34.53 -13.55 -6.79
C VAL A 141 -33.25 -13.00 -7.42
N GLY A 142 -32.20 -13.79 -7.35
CA GLY A 142 -30.94 -13.50 -8.03
C GLY A 142 -29.85 -14.45 -7.57
N ALA A 143 -28.91 -14.73 -8.47
CA ALA A 143 -27.79 -15.63 -8.26
C ALA A 143 -26.47 -14.91 -8.56
N ASP A 144 -25.40 -15.31 -7.86
CA ASP A 144 -24.04 -14.79 -8.07
C ASP A 144 -23.94 -13.24 -8.02
N LEU A 145 -24.80 -12.60 -7.21
CA LEU A 145 -24.98 -11.13 -7.11
C LEU A 145 -23.83 -10.36 -6.45
N VAL A 146 -22.84 -11.05 -5.89
CA VAL A 146 -21.71 -10.47 -5.17
C VAL A 146 -20.43 -10.96 -5.81
N TYR A 147 -19.68 -10.05 -6.43
CA TYR A 147 -18.54 -10.40 -7.28
C TYR A 147 -17.25 -10.44 -6.45
N PRO A 148 -16.41 -11.49 -6.55
CA PRO A 148 -15.23 -11.66 -5.69
C PRO A 148 -14.18 -10.54 -5.75
N MET A 149 -14.18 -9.73 -6.80
CA MET A 149 -13.22 -8.63 -7.00
C MET A 149 -13.62 -7.37 -6.23
N ASN A 150 -14.93 -7.10 -6.10
CA ASN A 150 -15.48 -5.90 -5.47
C ASN A 150 -16.56 -6.32 -4.45
N VAL A 151 -16.23 -7.21 -3.52
CA VAL A 151 -17.21 -7.81 -2.58
C VAL A 151 -17.92 -6.72 -1.78
N ASP A 152 -17.17 -5.79 -1.17
CA ASP A 152 -17.77 -4.76 -0.30
C ASP A 152 -18.61 -3.74 -1.07
N GLU A 153 -18.20 -3.33 -2.28
CA GLU A 153 -19.00 -2.42 -3.12
C GLU A 153 -20.25 -3.10 -3.69
N SER A 154 -20.10 -4.30 -4.29
CA SER A 154 -21.25 -5.03 -4.85
C SER A 154 -22.23 -5.44 -3.76
N LEU A 155 -21.75 -5.78 -2.56
CA LEU A 155 -22.57 -6.00 -1.38
C LEU A 155 -23.23 -4.72 -0.89
N GLN A 156 -22.53 -3.58 -0.81
CA GLN A 156 -23.14 -2.29 -0.42
C GLN A 156 -24.22 -1.85 -1.40
N VAL A 157 -23.95 -1.91 -2.71
CA VAL A 157 -24.90 -1.57 -3.76
C VAL A 157 -26.10 -2.53 -3.74
N LEU A 158 -25.88 -3.83 -3.54
CA LEU A 158 -26.95 -4.82 -3.35
C LEU A 158 -27.77 -4.53 -2.07
N LEU A 159 -27.13 -4.20 -0.95
CA LEU A 159 -27.81 -3.85 0.31
C LEU A 159 -28.65 -2.59 0.16
N VAL A 160 -28.14 -1.54 -0.50
CA VAL A 160 -28.92 -0.33 -0.82
C VAL A 160 -30.09 -0.67 -1.75
N THR A 161 -29.87 -1.52 -2.76
CA THR A 161 -30.94 -2.01 -3.66
C THR A 161 -32.05 -2.70 -2.87
N LEU A 162 -31.70 -3.64 -1.99
CA LEU A 162 -32.66 -4.40 -1.17
C LEU A 162 -33.36 -3.51 -0.13
N GLN A 163 -32.63 -2.57 0.49
CA GLN A 163 -33.20 -1.58 1.41
C GLN A 163 -34.22 -0.67 0.72
N VAL A 164 -33.96 -0.30 -0.54
CA VAL A 164 -34.86 0.50 -1.38
C VAL A 164 -36.07 -0.31 -1.85
N LEU A 165 -35.90 -1.61 -2.15
CA LEU A 165 -36.99 -2.53 -2.51
C LEU A 165 -37.91 -2.87 -1.31
N GLY A 166 -37.45 -2.70 -0.07
CA GLY A 166 -38.31 -2.74 1.12
C GLY A 166 -38.52 -4.14 1.70
N ARG A 167 -39.77 -4.61 1.78
CA ARG A 167 -40.16 -5.88 2.44
C ARG A 167 -40.78 -6.97 1.51
N PRO A 168 -40.25 -7.25 0.31
CA PRO A 168 -40.61 -8.47 -0.39
C PRO A 168 -40.01 -9.69 0.33
N THR A 169 -40.53 -10.90 0.06
CA THR A 169 -39.91 -12.15 0.50
C THR A 169 -38.64 -12.36 -0.32
N LEU A 170 -37.48 -12.05 0.24
CA LEU A 170 -36.19 -12.20 -0.45
C LEU A 170 -35.81 -13.68 -0.55
N LEU A 171 -35.67 -14.19 -1.78
CA LEU A 171 -35.21 -15.53 -2.10
C LEU A 171 -33.88 -15.46 -2.90
N ALA A 172 -32.88 -14.83 -2.30
CA ALA A 172 -31.54 -14.72 -2.88
C ALA A 172 -30.68 -15.96 -2.55
N PHE A 173 -30.02 -16.54 -3.55
CA PHE A 173 -29.06 -17.62 -3.36
C PHE A 173 -27.64 -17.14 -3.69
N LEU A 174 -26.81 -16.98 -2.65
CA LEU A 174 -25.51 -16.30 -2.72
C LEU A 174 -24.32 -17.27 -2.62
N ALA A 175 -24.20 -18.23 -3.54
CA ALA A 175 -22.93 -18.95 -3.75
C ALA A 175 -22.80 -19.39 -5.23
N ALA A 176 -21.70 -19.11 -5.93
CA ALA A 176 -20.27 -19.20 -5.55
C ALA A 176 -19.80 -20.61 -5.10
N ALA A 177 -20.32 -21.67 -5.73
CA ALA A 177 -19.77 -23.01 -5.59
C ALA A 177 -18.63 -23.28 -6.61
N GLN A 178 -17.42 -23.51 -6.10
CA GLN A 178 -16.20 -23.95 -6.82
C GLN A 178 -15.46 -22.95 -7.75
N ARG A 179 -14.79 -21.96 -7.14
CA ARG A 179 -13.33 -21.79 -7.32
C ARG A 179 -12.67 -21.75 -5.93
N ALA A 180 -11.56 -22.47 -5.77
CA ALA A 180 -11.14 -23.10 -4.50
C ALA A 180 -11.17 -22.25 -3.21
N GLN A 181 -11.85 -22.79 -2.19
CA GLN A 181 -11.54 -22.70 -0.74
C GLN A 181 -11.55 -21.34 0.01
N VAL A 182 -12.13 -20.26 -0.52
CA VAL A 182 -12.35 -19.02 0.30
C VAL A 182 -13.82 -18.64 0.51
N ALA A 183 -14.74 -18.98 -0.41
CA ALA A 183 -16.10 -18.42 -0.41
C ALA A 183 -17.15 -19.14 0.46
N ALA A 184 -17.02 -20.44 0.73
CA ALA A 184 -18.09 -21.23 1.37
C ALA A 184 -18.38 -20.89 2.86
N PRO A 185 -17.38 -20.61 3.73
CA PRO A 185 -17.65 -20.37 5.15
C PRO A 185 -18.34 -19.03 5.42
N ALA A 186 -18.16 -18.02 4.56
CA ALA A 186 -18.83 -16.72 4.70
C ALA A 186 -20.35 -16.85 4.42
N TYR A 187 -20.71 -17.56 3.34
CA TYR A 187 -22.11 -17.85 3.01
C TYR A 187 -22.79 -18.73 4.06
N HIS A 188 -22.15 -19.82 4.49
CA HIS A 188 -22.73 -20.68 5.53
C HIS A 188 -22.75 -20.04 6.93
N ARG A 189 -21.95 -19.00 7.20
CA ARG A 189 -22.06 -18.22 8.44
C ARG A 189 -23.17 -17.17 8.37
N ALA A 190 -23.48 -16.63 7.19
CA ALA A 190 -24.71 -15.85 6.96
C ALA A 190 -25.99 -16.69 7.18
N VAL A 191 -25.93 -18.01 6.97
CA VAL A 191 -27.03 -18.96 7.25
C VAL A 191 -26.91 -19.61 8.66
N ARG A 192 -25.81 -19.39 9.39
CA ARG A 192 -25.59 -19.88 10.77
C ARG A 192 -25.36 -18.80 11.82
N VAL A 193 -25.64 -17.53 11.51
CA VAL A 193 -26.21 -16.59 12.51
C VAL A 193 -27.69 -16.95 12.71
N ALA A 194 -27.84 -18.20 13.15
CA ALA A 194 -29.00 -18.94 13.60
C ALA A 194 -28.53 -19.96 14.67
N GLY A 195 -27.41 -19.65 15.36
CA GLY A 195 -26.92 -20.35 16.55
C GLY A 195 -25.40 -20.61 16.64
N GLY A 196 -24.75 -20.11 17.69
CA GLY A 196 -23.69 -20.85 18.41
C GLY A 196 -22.24 -20.29 18.49
N ALA A 197 -21.96 -19.45 19.51
CA ALA A 197 -21.15 -19.78 20.72
C ALA A 197 -20.05 -20.89 20.67
N LEU A 198 -18.91 -20.88 21.43
CA LEU A 198 -18.31 -20.02 22.47
C LEU A 198 -16.84 -20.50 22.80
N LEU A 199 -15.91 -19.60 23.22
CA LEU A 199 -14.80 -19.70 24.25
C LEU A 199 -13.81 -20.92 24.32
N ALA A 200 -12.60 -20.90 24.94
CA ALA A 200 -11.65 -19.86 25.42
C ALA A 200 -10.30 -20.45 25.94
N GLY A 201 -9.28 -19.59 26.16
CA GLY A 201 -8.07 -19.84 26.99
C GLY A 201 -6.84 -20.44 26.27
N GLY A 202 -5.59 -20.12 26.60
CA GLY A 202 -4.98 -19.20 27.58
C GLY A 202 -3.44 -19.12 27.39
N ALA A 203 -2.74 -18.20 28.08
CA ALA A 203 -1.28 -17.99 27.97
C ALA A 203 -0.44 -19.10 28.69
N THR A 204 0.90 -19.21 28.68
CA THR A 204 2.00 -18.22 28.56
C THR A 204 3.40 -18.91 28.39
N ALA A 205 4.31 -18.30 27.61
CA ALA A 205 5.78 -18.13 27.82
C ALA A 205 6.82 -19.28 28.03
N LEU A 206 8.11 -18.88 27.80
CA LEU A 206 9.43 -19.45 28.23
C LEU A 206 9.95 -20.72 27.48
N ALA A 207 11.22 -20.89 27.06
CA ALA A 207 12.52 -20.27 27.38
C ALA A 207 13.61 -20.58 26.30
N CYS A 208 14.75 -19.86 26.34
CA CYS A 208 16.00 -20.15 25.57
C CYS A 208 16.76 -21.38 26.16
N SER A 209 17.90 -21.92 25.66
CA SER A 209 19.17 -21.34 25.14
C SER A 209 20.14 -22.52 24.82
N PRO A 210 21.49 -22.39 24.72
CA PRO A 210 22.41 -21.51 23.96
C PRO A 210 23.41 -22.33 23.07
N GLN A 211 24.38 -21.67 22.39
CA GLN A 211 25.85 -21.90 22.56
C GLN A 211 26.73 -20.97 21.66
N PRO A 212 28.06 -20.79 21.94
CA PRO A 212 28.82 -19.56 21.63
C PRO A 212 30.11 -19.71 20.77
N ALA A 213 30.75 -18.57 20.39
CA ALA A 213 32.18 -18.37 20.06
C ALA A 213 32.47 -16.86 19.87
N SER A 214 33.27 -16.15 20.70
CA SER A 214 34.74 -15.95 20.66
C SER A 214 35.25 -15.39 19.32
N GLU A 215 35.76 -14.15 19.13
CA GLU A 215 36.95 -13.45 19.70
C GLU A 215 37.82 -12.94 18.53
N CYS A 216 38.26 -11.66 18.51
CA CYS A 216 39.67 -11.21 18.28
C CYS A 216 39.84 -9.72 17.87
N LYS A 217 40.99 -9.13 18.30
CA LYS A 217 41.50 -7.76 18.07
C LYS A 217 43.03 -7.83 17.87
N ALA A 218 43.78 -6.89 17.27
CA ALA A 218 43.52 -5.77 16.34
C ALA A 218 44.91 -5.30 15.80
N SER A 219 45.32 -4.03 15.99
CA SER A 219 46.72 -3.48 15.86
C SER A 219 47.33 -3.39 14.44
N PHE A 220 48.22 -2.44 14.04
CA PHE A 220 48.66 -1.10 14.52
C PHE A 220 49.65 -0.48 13.49
N PHE A 221 49.83 0.86 13.49
CA PHE A 221 51.08 1.67 13.33
C PHE A 221 50.87 2.99 12.55
N GLY A 222 51.61 4.06 12.90
CA GLY A 222 51.38 5.42 12.37
C GLY A 222 52.63 6.31 12.25
N ALA A 223 52.47 7.47 11.62
CA ALA A 223 53.52 8.45 11.28
C ALA A 223 53.39 9.77 12.09
N ARG A 224 54.29 10.74 11.84
CA ARG A 224 54.28 12.05 12.52
C ARG A 224 53.05 12.87 12.13
N GLU A 225 52.19 13.11 13.11
CA GLU A 225 50.92 13.82 12.94
C GLU A 225 51.14 15.31 12.63
N GLU A 226 50.66 15.77 11.46
CA GLU A 226 50.03 17.09 11.41
C GLU A 226 49.04 17.14 12.58
N GLN A 227 49.02 18.24 13.36
CA GLN A 227 48.07 18.33 14.47
C GLN A 227 46.68 18.07 13.91
N SER A 228 46.09 16.99 14.39
CA SER A 228 44.85 16.44 13.87
C SER A 228 43.93 16.19 15.06
N VAL A 229 42.64 16.14 14.79
CA VAL A 229 41.63 15.88 15.80
C VAL A 229 40.74 14.74 15.32
N LEU A 230 40.39 13.88 16.27
CA LEU A 230 39.43 12.83 16.01
C LEU A 230 38.00 13.38 16.04
N VAL A 231 37.19 12.98 15.06
CA VAL A 231 35.73 13.17 15.06
C VAL A 231 35.05 11.83 14.82
N LEU A 232 33.96 11.60 15.55
CA LEU A 232 33.12 10.42 15.40
C LEU A 232 31.87 10.78 14.60
N SER A 233 31.52 9.94 13.64
CA SER A 233 30.27 9.99 12.90
C SER A 233 29.58 8.63 13.00
N GLY A 234 28.26 8.62 12.94
CA GLY A 234 27.49 7.37 12.93
C GLY A 234 26.17 7.47 12.21
N ASP A 235 25.73 6.34 11.66
CA ASP A 235 24.41 6.10 11.08
C ASP A 235 23.73 5.00 11.91
N CYS A 236 22.64 5.35 12.58
CA CYS A 236 22.04 4.60 13.68
C CYS A 236 20.59 4.26 13.32
N GLY A 237 20.40 3.14 12.63
CA GLY A 237 19.09 2.58 12.33
C GLY A 237 18.58 1.66 13.44
N GLY A 238 17.31 1.24 13.36
CA GLY A 238 16.72 0.31 14.33
C GLY A 238 17.36 -1.09 14.32
N THR A 239 17.86 -1.57 13.18
CA THR A 239 18.44 -2.92 13.04
C THR A 239 19.97 -2.95 13.04
N ASN A 240 20.61 -1.91 12.52
CA ASN A 240 22.07 -1.82 12.39
C ASN A 240 22.55 -0.43 12.76
N THR A 241 23.76 -0.37 13.29
CA THR A 241 24.51 0.85 13.59
C THR A 241 25.82 0.82 12.83
N ARG A 242 26.17 1.91 12.15
CA ARG A 242 27.50 2.15 11.56
C ARG A 242 28.18 3.23 12.36
N LEU A 243 29.42 3.00 12.77
CA LEU A 243 30.27 4.00 13.41
C LEU A 243 31.54 4.18 12.60
N MET A 244 31.95 5.43 12.42
CA MET A 244 33.11 5.81 11.61
C MET A 244 33.88 6.93 12.30
N LEU A 245 35.13 6.62 12.64
CA LEU A 245 36.09 7.50 13.28
C LEU A 245 37.01 8.10 12.22
N PHE A 246 37.03 9.42 12.14
CA PHE A 246 37.92 10.16 11.25
C PHE A 246 39.00 10.89 12.03
N ARG A 247 40.18 11.00 11.43
CA ARG A 247 41.22 11.96 11.79
C ARG A 247 41.21 13.07 10.75
N VAL A 248 40.88 14.28 11.18
CA VAL A 248 40.88 15.49 10.32
C VAL A 248 42.00 16.44 10.77
N PRO A 249 42.63 17.22 9.88
CA PRO A 249 43.58 18.26 10.29
C PRO A 249 42.95 19.25 11.28
N ALA A 250 43.74 19.73 12.25
CA ALA A 250 43.27 20.71 13.22
C ALA A 250 42.92 22.03 12.53
N GLY A 251 41.77 22.60 12.89
CA GLY A 251 41.23 23.79 12.23
C GLY A 251 40.51 23.54 10.90
N THR A 252 40.35 22.29 10.46
CA THR A 252 39.46 21.94 9.33
C THR A 252 38.05 22.49 9.60
N LYS A 253 37.52 23.20 8.60
CA LYS A 253 36.15 23.75 8.62
C LYS A 253 35.25 22.97 7.66
N ALA A 254 33.97 22.90 8.01
CA ALA A 254 32.93 22.38 7.13
C ALA A 254 32.61 23.45 6.07
N GLU A 255 32.81 23.13 4.78
CA GLU A 255 32.66 24.08 3.67
C GLU A 255 31.75 23.51 2.57
N LYS A 256 30.81 24.33 2.07
CA LYS A 256 29.91 23.91 0.99
C LYS A 256 30.69 23.58 -0.30
N GLY A 257 30.35 22.46 -0.92
CA GLY A 257 31.01 21.89 -2.10
C GLY A 257 32.22 21.00 -1.78
N LYS A 258 32.48 20.70 -0.50
CA LYS A 258 33.61 19.87 -0.06
C LYS A 258 33.17 18.82 0.96
N VAL A 259 33.62 17.59 0.77
CA VAL A 259 33.70 16.61 1.87
C VAL A 259 34.83 17.07 2.80
N PRO A 260 34.66 17.04 4.14
CA PRO A 260 35.73 17.40 5.06
C PRO A 260 37.00 16.56 4.82
N GLN A 261 38.16 17.20 4.78
CA GLN A 261 39.44 16.52 4.54
C GLN A 261 39.87 15.74 5.80
N GLY A 262 40.25 14.48 5.61
CA GLY A 262 40.73 13.60 6.68
C GLY A 262 40.87 12.14 6.21
N GLU A 263 41.32 11.29 7.12
CA GLU A 263 41.43 9.83 6.93
C GLU A 263 40.44 9.07 7.82
N VAL A 264 39.93 7.93 7.33
CA VAL A 264 39.15 6.99 8.13
C VAL A 264 40.12 6.18 8.99
N VAL A 265 40.05 6.34 10.31
CA VAL A 265 40.84 5.58 11.28
C VAL A 265 40.22 4.21 11.54
N LEU A 266 38.90 4.17 11.70
CA LEU A 266 38.13 2.94 11.91
C LEU A 266 36.70 3.12 11.41
N GLN A 267 36.17 2.13 10.69
CA GLN A 267 34.76 2.01 10.36
C GLN A 267 34.28 0.62 10.75
N LYS A 268 33.12 0.53 11.42
CA LYS A 268 32.49 -0.74 11.78
C LYS A 268 30.98 -0.68 11.70
N HIS A 269 30.40 -1.82 11.33
CA HIS A 269 28.96 -2.05 11.32
C HIS A 269 28.61 -3.05 12.42
N TYR A 270 27.60 -2.72 13.21
CA TYR A 270 27.06 -3.53 14.30
C TYR A 270 25.61 -3.88 13.97
N ARG A 271 25.23 -5.14 14.19
CA ARG A 271 23.81 -5.52 14.25
C ARG A 271 23.32 -5.25 15.65
N ASN A 272 22.26 -4.45 15.78
CA ASN A 272 21.78 -4.02 17.09
C ASN A 272 21.31 -5.21 17.93
N ALA A 273 20.72 -6.23 17.30
CA ALA A 273 20.29 -7.46 17.96
C ALA A 273 21.43 -8.32 18.54
N GLU A 274 22.68 -8.07 18.16
CA GLU A 274 23.88 -8.78 18.65
C GLU A 274 24.58 -7.99 19.78
N SER A 275 24.04 -6.84 20.20
CA SER A 275 24.60 -5.96 21.22
C SER A 275 23.62 -5.71 22.38
N GLY A 276 24.12 -5.60 23.61
CA GLY A 276 23.26 -5.39 24.79
C GLY A 276 22.66 -3.98 24.88
N SER A 277 23.33 -2.98 24.31
CA SER A 277 22.85 -1.60 24.21
C SER A 277 23.65 -0.82 23.16
N PHE A 278 23.13 0.32 22.72
CA PHE A 278 23.88 1.24 21.86
C PHE A 278 25.16 1.77 22.52
N THR A 279 25.12 2.02 23.83
CA THR A 279 26.29 2.40 24.62
C THR A 279 27.40 1.35 24.52
N ALA A 280 27.04 0.06 24.63
CA ALA A 280 28.00 -1.04 24.49
C ALA A 280 28.62 -1.10 23.08
N CYS A 281 27.87 -0.79 22.01
CA CYS A 281 28.44 -0.66 20.66
C CYS A 281 29.50 0.46 20.60
N CYS A 282 29.21 1.63 21.18
CA CYS A 282 30.12 2.76 21.20
C CYS A 282 31.36 2.51 22.07
N GLU A 283 31.20 1.88 23.24
CA GLU A 283 32.30 1.48 24.12
C GLU A 283 33.19 0.43 23.44
N GLN A 284 32.60 -0.58 22.80
CA GLN A 284 33.36 -1.57 22.02
C GLN A 284 34.13 -0.90 20.88
N PHE A 285 33.48 -0.03 20.11
CA PHE A 285 34.09 0.69 19.00
C PHE A 285 35.27 1.55 19.46
N LEU A 286 35.11 2.32 20.53
CA LEU A 286 36.21 3.12 21.09
C LEU A 286 37.33 2.24 21.64
N ALA A 287 37.02 1.16 22.36
CA ALA A 287 38.00 0.21 22.87
C ALA A 287 38.68 -0.66 21.77
N GLU A 288 38.22 -0.58 20.52
CA GLU A 288 38.89 -1.13 19.34
C GLU A 288 39.75 -0.05 18.67
N SER A 289 39.25 1.20 18.63
CA SER A 289 40.01 2.36 18.16
C SER A 289 41.20 2.73 19.04
N ASP A 290 41.17 2.44 20.36
CA ASP A 290 42.20 2.79 21.34
C ASP A 290 43.62 2.41 20.92
N GLN A 291 43.74 1.30 20.20
CA GLN A 291 45.00 0.89 19.58
C GLN A 291 45.37 1.87 18.44
N LEU A 292 44.51 2.01 17.44
CA LEU A 292 44.72 2.87 16.28
C LEU A 292 44.93 4.36 16.64
N THR A 293 44.36 4.83 17.75
CA THR A 293 44.41 6.23 18.21
C THR A 293 45.39 6.48 19.36
N ARG A 294 46.08 5.45 19.86
CA ARG A 294 46.89 5.54 21.10
C ARG A 294 46.10 6.06 22.31
N GLY A 295 44.80 5.77 22.38
CA GLY A 295 43.89 6.22 23.44
C GLY A 295 43.34 7.65 23.27
N GLU A 296 43.64 8.34 22.16
CA GLU A 296 43.00 9.63 21.84
C GLU A 296 41.47 9.46 21.73
N ARG A 297 40.71 10.46 22.16
CA ARG A 297 39.24 10.48 22.13
C ARG A 297 38.73 11.54 21.15
N PRO A 298 37.59 11.28 20.46
CA PRO A 298 36.95 12.28 19.60
C PRO A 298 36.66 13.60 20.34
N LYS A 299 36.84 14.73 19.65
CA LYS A 299 36.49 16.07 20.14
C LYS A 299 35.02 16.42 19.90
N ALA A 300 34.43 15.84 18.85
CA ALA A 300 33.02 15.93 18.52
C ALA A 300 32.50 14.59 18.00
N CYS A 301 31.21 14.33 18.21
CA CYS A 301 30.50 13.18 17.68
C CYS A 301 29.13 13.60 17.12
N CYS A 302 28.83 13.19 15.88
CA CYS A 302 27.50 13.30 15.31
C CYS A 302 26.91 11.90 15.08
N LEU A 303 25.70 11.66 15.57
CA LEU A 303 24.97 10.41 15.35
C LEU A 303 23.69 10.72 14.58
N ALA A 304 23.65 10.33 13.30
CA ALA A 304 22.44 10.35 12.49
C ALA A 304 21.56 9.17 12.89
N CYS A 305 20.31 9.41 13.30
CA CYS A 305 19.42 8.37 13.80
C CYS A 305 18.10 8.31 13.01
N ALA A 306 17.66 7.10 12.67
CA ALA A 306 16.41 6.84 11.96
C ALA A 306 15.19 6.98 12.90
N GLY A 307 14.87 8.23 13.26
CA GLY A 307 13.74 8.60 14.10
C GLY A 307 13.76 10.08 14.51
N GLY A 308 12.65 10.54 15.09
CA GLY A 308 12.53 11.91 15.59
C GLY A 308 13.39 12.15 16.82
N ILE A 309 14.32 13.11 16.73
CA ILE A 309 15.17 13.52 17.86
C ILE A 309 14.39 14.49 18.75
N LYS A 310 14.43 14.26 20.06
CA LYS A 310 13.95 15.21 21.06
C LYS A 310 14.96 15.31 22.20
N ASP A 311 15.34 16.51 22.60
CA ASP A 311 16.22 16.78 23.74
C ASP A 311 17.56 15.97 23.68
N ASN A 312 18.16 15.89 22.48
CA ASN A 312 19.37 15.09 22.18
C ASN A 312 19.20 13.56 22.42
N CYS A 313 17.97 13.06 22.29
CA CYS A 313 17.58 11.68 22.56
C CYS A 313 16.68 11.10 21.44
N VAL A 314 16.73 9.79 21.23
CA VAL A 314 15.87 9.03 20.30
C VAL A 314 15.55 7.64 20.86
N SER A 315 14.35 7.12 20.60
CA SER A 315 13.92 5.77 20.99
C SER A 315 13.45 4.95 19.78
N PHE A 316 14.06 3.79 19.55
CA PHE A 316 13.71 2.87 18.46
C PHE A 316 12.64 1.87 18.90
N THR A 317 11.39 2.09 18.47
CA THR A 317 10.23 1.26 18.81
C THR A 317 10.19 -0.11 18.15
N ASN A 318 11.04 -0.36 17.13
CA ASN A 318 11.08 -1.60 16.34
C ASN A 318 12.07 -2.66 16.87
N VAL A 319 12.76 -2.41 18.00
CA VAL A 319 13.60 -3.41 18.68
C VAL A 319 12.79 -4.05 19.80
N LYS A 320 12.89 -5.37 19.95
CA LYS A 320 12.11 -6.15 20.93
C LYS A 320 12.35 -5.69 22.38
N ASP A 321 13.54 -5.14 22.63
CA ASP A 321 13.98 -4.47 23.85
C ASP A 321 14.41 -3.04 23.46
N GLY A 322 13.42 -2.18 23.15
CA GLY A 322 13.57 -0.87 22.50
C GLY A 322 14.78 -0.02 22.94
N TRP A 323 15.76 0.13 22.06
CA TRP A 323 16.94 0.96 22.33
C TRP A 323 16.55 2.44 22.43
N THR A 324 17.06 3.11 23.46
CA THR A 324 17.05 4.57 23.57
C THR A 324 18.50 5.06 23.59
N ILE A 325 18.81 6.04 22.75
CA ILE A 325 20.12 6.71 22.72
C ILE A 325 19.93 8.10 23.32
N ASP A 326 20.61 8.38 24.42
CA ASP A 326 20.73 9.71 25.01
C ASP A 326 22.16 10.23 24.75
N GLY A 327 22.30 11.22 23.87
CA GLY A 327 23.61 11.80 23.53
C GLY A 327 24.29 12.48 24.71
N THR A 328 23.52 13.03 25.64
CA THR A 328 24.01 13.74 26.83
C THR A 328 24.59 12.75 27.83
N ALA A 329 23.91 11.61 28.05
CA ALA A 329 24.45 10.50 28.83
C ALA A 329 25.74 9.93 28.18
N LEU A 330 25.74 9.75 26.86
CA LEU A 330 26.90 9.24 26.13
C LEU A 330 28.12 10.17 26.19
N GLN A 331 27.97 11.50 26.27
CA GLN A 331 29.11 12.42 26.46
C GLN A 331 29.97 12.03 27.68
N SER A 332 29.30 11.70 28.78
CA SER A 332 29.95 11.32 30.04
C SER A 332 30.58 9.92 29.97
N VAL A 333 29.86 8.95 29.40
CA VAL A 333 30.34 7.56 29.29
C VAL A 333 31.53 7.45 28.33
N LEU A 334 31.39 8.00 27.12
CA LEU A 334 32.38 7.89 26.05
C LEU A 334 33.53 8.90 26.19
N ARG A 335 33.42 9.87 27.11
CA ARG A 335 34.38 10.97 27.32
C ARG A 335 34.60 11.84 26.07
N ILE A 336 33.53 12.05 25.30
CA ILE A 336 33.52 12.92 24.13
C ILE A 336 32.90 14.26 24.55
N PRO A 337 33.59 15.41 24.41
CA PRO A 337 33.12 16.70 24.93
C PRO A 337 31.74 17.11 24.41
N LYS A 338 31.46 16.84 23.12
CA LYS A 338 30.21 17.16 22.44
C LYS A 338 29.74 15.96 21.62
N ILE A 339 28.57 15.42 21.98
CA ILE A 339 27.83 14.46 21.16
C ILE A 339 26.51 15.13 20.78
N THR A 340 26.10 15.02 19.52
CA THR A 340 24.78 15.48 19.09
C THR A 340 24.14 14.45 18.18
N LEU A 341 22.93 14.06 18.54
CA LEU A 341 22.06 13.25 17.71
C LEU A 341 21.33 14.18 16.75
N ILE A 342 21.31 13.80 15.49
CA ILE A 342 20.52 14.46 14.44
C ILE A 342 19.63 13.41 13.77
N ASN A 343 18.54 13.85 13.16
CA ASN A 343 17.71 12.92 12.38
C ASN A 343 18.50 12.45 11.13
N ASP A 344 18.25 11.23 10.65
CA ASP A 344 18.87 10.67 9.44
C ASP A 344 18.68 11.58 8.21
N PHE A 345 17.52 12.26 8.11
CA PHE A 345 17.26 13.23 7.06
C PHE A 345 17.84 14.63 7.31
N GLU A 346 18.17 14.97 8.55
CA GLU A 346 19.02 16.13 8.86
C GLU A 346 20.46 15.89 8.40
N ALA A 347 20.98 14.68 8.65
CA ALA A 347 22.27 14.25 8.12
C ALA A 347 22.28 14.26 6.59
N GLN A 348 21.23 13.73 5.93
CA GLN A 348 21.05 13.86 4.49
C GLN A 348 21.13 15.32 4.01
N GLY A 349 20.53 16.26 4.76
CA GLY A 349 20.56 17.70 4.50
C GLY A 349 21.97 18.30 4.55
N TYR A 350 22.73 18.05 5.63
CA TYR A 350 24.15 18.45 5.69
C TYR A 350 24.99 17.75 4.61
N GLY A 351 24.62 16.52 4.23
CA GLY A 351 25.21 15.77 3.12
C GLY A 351 25.13 16.51 1.79
N LEU A 352 24.04 17.24 1.54
CA LEU A 352 23.89 18.06 0.33
C LEU A 352 24.95 19.16 0.21
N LEU A 353 25.48 19.64 1.35
CA LEU A 353 26.55 20.64 1.38
C LEU A 353 27.90 20.05 0.94
N THR A 354 28.04 18.72 0.86
CA THR A 354 29.27 18.04 0.42
C THR A 354 29.27 17.65 -1.06
N LEU A 355 28.15 17.85 -1.77
CA LEU A 355 27.97 17.40 -3.15
C LEU A 355 28.92 18.12 -4.12
N ARG A 356 29.57 17.31 -4.96
CA ARG A 356 30.41 17.75 -6.08
C ARG A 356 29.58 17.74 -7.38
N PRO A 357 30.05 18.37 -8.48
CA PRO A 357 29.33 18.38 -9.75
C PRO A 357 28.98 16.99 -10.29
N GLU A 358 29.83 15.98 -10.04
CA GLU A 358 29.61 14.59 -10.41
C GLU A 358 28.62 13.82 -9.51
N ASP A 359 28.31 14.33 -8.31
CA ASP A 359 27.36 13.71 -7.38
C ASP A 359 25.89 14.04 -7.71
N VAL A 360 25.62 14.89 -8.72
CA VAL A 360 24.27 15.39 -9.07
C VAL A 360 24.00 15.46 -10.57
N VAL A 361 22.72 15.39 -10.94
CA VAL A 361 22.21 15.76 -12.28
C VAL A 361 21.25 16.93 -12.12
N GLN A 362 21.50 18.04 -12.82
CA GLN A 362 20.58 19.18 -12.85
C GLN A 362 19.41 18.89 -13.80
N LEU A 363 18.17 19.17 -13.36
CA LEU A 363 16.93 18.79 -14.03
C LEU A 363 16.18 19.96 -14.69
N ASN A 364 16.60 21.21 -14.46
CA ASN A 364 16.09 22.41 -15.13
C ASN A 364 17.17 23.48 -15.29
N GLU A 365 16.91 24.56 -16.04
CA GLU A 365 17.93 25.59 -16.36
C GLU A 365 18.17 26.64 -15.25
N ALA A 366 17.41 26.59 -14.15
CA ALA A 366 17.49 27.57 -13.06
C ALA A 366 18.85 27.51 -12.32
N LYS A 367 19.40 28.67 -11.97
CA LYS A 367 20.74 28.78 -11.36
C LYS A 367 20.65 29.02 -9.84
N PRO A 368 21.48 28.35 -9.02
CA PRO A 368 21.44 28.51 -7.57
C PRO A 368 21.92 29.88 -7.14
N ILE A 369 21.17 30.48 -6.21
CA ILE A 369 21.49 31.76 -5.59
C ILE A 369 22.19 31.48 -4.25
N PRO A 370 23.47 31.88 -4.07
CA PRO A 370 24.20 31.66 -2.83
C PRO A 370 23.49 32.23 -1.59
N GLY A 371 23.59 31.54 -0.46
CA GLY A 371 22.99 31.95 0.82
C GLY A 371 21.45 31.83 0.88
N ARG A 372 20.76 31.48 -0.21
CA ARG A 372 19.32 31.21 -0.20
C ARG A 372 19.03 29.80 0.33
N PRO A 373 17.79 29.53 0.76
CA PRO A 373 17.44 28.22 1.32
C PRO A 373 17.69 27.08 0.34
N ILE A 374 18.05 25.92 0.89
CA ILE A 374 18.18 24.64 0.19
C ILE A 374 17.07 23.74 0.72
N ALA A 375 16.56 22.83 -0.10
CA ALA A 375 15.60 21.82 0.35
C ALA A 375 15.93 20.43 -0.19
N CYS A 376 15.51 19.41 0.53
CA CYS A 376 15.67 18.00 0.19
C CYS A 376 14.32 17.28 0.30
N VAL A 377 13.99 16.47 -0.70
CA VAL A 377 12.92 15.47 -0.64
C VAL A 377 13.52 14.15 -1.11
N GLY A 378 13.46 13.08 -0.31
CA GLY A 378 14.14 11.83 -0.65
C GLY A 378 13.35 10.57 -0.35
N ALA A 379 13.20 9.73 -1.38
CA ALA A 379 12.47 8.48 -1.33
C ALA A 379 13.41 7.28 -1.13
N GLY A 380 13.15 6.51 -0.06
CA GLY A 380 13.90 5.32 0.31
C GLY A 380 12.98 4.29 0.95
N THR A 381 13.32 3.80 2.15
CA THR A 381 12.40 2.98 2.96
C THR A 381 11.14 3.76 3.35
N GLY A 382 11.30 5.05 3.62
CA GLY A 382 10.23 6.04 3.81
C GLY A 382 10.40 7.24 2.88
N LEU A 383 9.80 8.37 3.24
CA LEU A 383 9.93 9.66 2.55
C LEU A 383 10.39 10.74 3.53
N GLY A 384 11.66 11.17 3.40
CA GLY A 384 12.21 12.23 4.23
C GLY A 384 12.15 13.59 3.55
N GLU A 385 12.00 14.63 4.36
CA GLU A 385 11.95 16.03 3.95
C GLU A 385 12.78 16.90 4.91
N CYS A 386 13.66 17.76 4.39
CA CYS A 386 14.37 18.74 5.19
C CYS A 386 14.66 20.01 4.37
N PHE A 387 14.95 21.11 5.07
CA PHE A 387 15.43 22.33 4.43
C PHE A 387 16.60 22.92 5.23
N LEU A 388 17.43 23.73 4.57
CA LEU A 388 18.55 24.42 5.18
C LEU A 388 18.49 25.91 4.90
N THR A 389 18.82 26.74 5.89
CA THR A 389 19.00 28.19 5.72
C THR A 389 20.42 28.58 6.07
N ALA A 390 20.97 29.58 5.39
CA ALA A 390 22.28 30.14 5.73
C ALA A 390 22.14 31.25 6.78
N GLY A 391 23.03 31.25 7.77
CA GLY A 391 23.25 32.39 8.66
C GLY A 391 23.90 33.57 7.95
N SER A 392 24.06 34.69 8.66
CA SER A 392 24.78 35.87 8.15
C SER A 392 26.28 35.64 7.94
N ASP A 393 26.81 34.56 8.53
CA ASP A 393 28.16 34.02 8.34
C ASP A 393 28.29 33.08 7.12
N GLY A 394 27.17 32.76 6.46
CA GLY A 394 27.10 31.80 5.35
C GLY A 394 27.07 30.33 5.79
N VAL A 395 27.07 30.03 7.09
CA VAL A 395 26.97 28.66 7.61
C VAL A 395 25.52 28.20 7.48
N TYR A 396 25.32 27.02 6.90
CA TYR A 396 23.98 26.44 6.77
C TYR A 396 23.59 25.66 8.03
N THR A 397 22.36 25.88 8.49
CA THR A 397 21.69 25.06 9.52
C THR A 397 20.60 24.25 8.86
N CYS A 398 20.56 22.94 9.14
CA CYS A 398 19.51 22.06 8.65
C CYS A 398 18.32 22.01 9.62
N PHE A 399 17.12 21.88 9.06
CA PHE A 399 15.86 21.72 9.77
C PHE A 399 15.17 20.46 9.22
N PRO A 400 15.18 19.34 9.97
CA PRO A 400 14.46 18.14 9.56
C PRO A 400 12.95 18.35 9.68
N SER A 401 12.17 17.54 8.95
CA SER A 401 10.72 17.55 9.04
C SER A 401 10.14 16.17 8.76
N GLU A 402 9.03 15.87 9.42
CA GLU A 402 8.16 14.73 9.11
C GLU A 402 7.28 15.03 7.87
N GLY A 403 7.83 15.74 6.88
CA GLY A 403 7.09 16.27 5.74
C GLY A 403 6.47 15.17 4.87
N GLY A 404 7.18 14.06 4.68
CA GLY A 404 6.67 12.91 3.94
C GLY A 404 5.50 12.19 4.63
N HIS A 405 5.28 12.45 5.92
CA HIS A 405 4.06 12.05 6.60
C HIS A 405 2.86 12.96 6.30
N ALA A 406 2.98 14.08 5.58
CA ALA A 406 1.86 14.95 5.13
C ALA A 406 0.80 14.20 4.30
N GLU A 407 -0.39 14.77 4.14
CA GLU A 407 -1.51 14.21 3.38
C GLU A 407 -1.17 13.99 1.89
N TYR A 408 -1.37 12.75 1.40
CA TYR A 408 -1.24 12.48 -0.03
C TYR A 408 -2.28 13.26 -0.84
N SER A 409 -1.80 14.02 -1.83
CA SER A 409 -2.60 14.90 -2.70
C SER A 409 -2.65 14.34 -4.12
N PRO A 410 -3.62 13.47 -4.47
CA PRO A 410 -3.72 12.85 -5.79
C PRO A 410 -4.04 13.87 -6.88
N ARG A 411 -3.48 13.66 -8.08
CA ARG A 411 -3.57 14.58 -9.23
C ARG A 411 -4.45 14.07 -10.38
N THR A 412 -4.68 12.77 -10.47
CA THR A 412 -5.40 12.11 -11.57
C THR A 412 -6.47 11.16 -11.03
N ALA A 413 -7.44 10.77 -11.85
CA ALA A 413 -8.48 9.81 -11.46
C ALA A 413 -7.90 8.52 -10.86
N LEU A 414 -6.93 7.91 -11.57
CA LEU A 414 -6.20 6.73 -11.11
C LEU A 414 -5.47 6.94 -9.77
N GLN A 415 -4.99 8.15 -9.48
CA GLN A 415 -4.39 8.48 -8.18
C GLN A 415 -5.43 8.70 -7.07
N MET A 416 -6.64 9.17 -7.40
CA MET A 416 -7.75 9.28 -6.44
C MET A 416 -8.25 7.89 -6.04
N GLU A 417 -8.41 6.98 -7.01
CA GLU A 417 -8.73 5.57 -6.77
C GLU A 417 -7.64 4.88 -5.92
N LEU A 418 -6.35 5.14 -6.21
CA LEU A 418 -5.24 4.68 -5.36
C LEU A 418 -5.32 5.23 -3.92
N LEU A 419 -5.70 6.50 -3.73
CA LEU A 419 -5.90 7.09 -2.41
C LEU A 419 -7.01 6.38 -1.65
N GLU A 420 -8.13 6.08 -2.31
CA GLU A 420 -9.27 5.38 -1.71
C GLU A 420 -8.89 3.94 -1.32
N TRP A 421 -8.27 3.20 -2.24
CA TRP A 421 -7.71 1.87 -1.96
C TRP A 421 -6.72 1.89 -0.77
N LEU A 422 -5.83 2.88 -0.70
CA LEU A 422 -4.90 3.05 0.44
C LEU A 422 -5.62 3.34 1.76
N ARG A 423 -6.73 4.08 1.75
CA ARG A 423 -7.54 4.34 2.96
C ARG A 423 -8.15 3.05 3.49
N GLU A 424 -8.65 2.19 2.62
CA GLU A 424 -9.18 0.87 2.97
C GLU A 424 -8.10 0.00 3.60
N GLN A 425 -6.96 -0.19 2.91
CA GLN A 425 -5.85 -1.00 3.45
C GLN A 425 -5.41 -0.50 4.84
N LEU A 426 -5.28 0.82 5.02
CA LEU A 426 -4.92 1.40 6.32
C LEU A 426 -6.02 1.23 7.38
N ALA A 427 -7.30 1.18 7.03
CA ALA A 427 -8.42 1.01 7.96
C ALA A 427 -8.38 -0.37 8.67
N PHE A 428 -7.93 -1.41 7.97
CA PHE A 428 -7.73 -2.74 8.56
C PHE A 428 -6.50 -2.78 9.50
N ASP A 429 -5.36 -2.20 9.09
CA ASP A 429 -4.05 -2.37 9.76
C ASP A 429 -3.97 -1.91 11.24
N SER A 430 -4.79 -0.96 11.73
CA SER A 430 -4.62 -0.39 13.09
C SER A 430 -5.81 -0.41 14.07
N GLN A 431 -6.96 -1.02 13.72
CA GLN A 431 -8.07 -1.22 14.69
C GLN A 431 -8.76 -2.59 14.65
N GLY A 432 -8.51 -3.43 13.65
CA GLY A 432 -9.20 -4.72 13.45
C GLY A 432 -8.61 -5.91 14.21
N SER A 433 -8.29 -5.78 15.51
CA SER A 433 -7.98 -6.98 16.31
C SER A 433 -9.30 -7.72 16.63
N PRO A 434 -9.42 -9.04 16.38
CA PRO A 434 -10.68 -9.77 16.56
C PRO A 434 -11.27 -9.65 17.97
N GLU A 435 -10.43 -9.46 18.99
CA GLU A 435 -10.83 -9.33 20.39
C GLU A 435 -11.64 -8.05 20.66
N LYS A 436 -11.48 -6.99 19.85
CA LYS A 436 -12.29 -5.76 20.01
C LYS A 436 -13.72 -5.94 19.51
N ILE A 437 -13.92 -6.65 18.40
CA ILE A 437 -15.26 -6.92 17.87
C ILE A 437 -16.03 -7.82 18.85
N ASP A 438 -15.38 -8.87 19.37
CA ASP A 438 -15.93 -9.74 20.40
C ASP A 438 -16.26 -8.98 21.71
N LYS A 439 -15.42 -8.00 22.09
CA LYS A 439 -15.70 -7.10 23.22
C LYS A 439 -16.92 -6.20 22.99
N TYR A 440 -17.09 -5.61 21.80
CA TYR A 440 -18.27 -4.80 21.49
C TYR A 440 -19.54 -5.65 21.44
N PHE A 441 -19.47 -6.84 20.83
CA PHE A 441 -20.60 -7.77 20.78
C PHE A 441 -21.06 -8.16 22.20
N LYS A 442 -20.13 -8.51 23.10
CA LYS A 442 -20.40 -8.78 24.52
C LYS A 442 -20.85 -7.57 25.36
N GLN A 443 -20.75 -6.35 24.82
CA GLN A 443 -21.30 -5.14 25.46
C GLN A 443 -22.71 -4.81 24.97
N TRP A 444 -23.14 -5.37 23.84
CA TRP A 444 -24.44 -5.12 23.22
C TRP A 444 -25.41 -6.31 23.39
N ASP A 445 -24.88 -7.52 23.49
CA ASP A 445 -25.54 -8.72 24.00
C ASP A 445 -25.70 -8.56 25.52
N THR A 446 -26.74 -7.82 25.93
CA THR A 446 -26.97 -7.41 27.32
C THR A 446 -27.61 -8.51 28.16
N ASP A 447 -28.32 -9.46 27.54
CA ASP A 447 -28.84 -10.65 28.20
C ASP A 447 -27.88 -11.86 28.16
N GLY A 448 -26.83 -11.80 27.33
CA GLY A 448 -25.76 -12.80 27.25
C GLY A 448 -26.13 -14.04 26.44
N ASN A 449 -27.17 -13.98 25.60
CA ASN A 449 -27.66 -15.13 24.84
C ASN A 449 -26.78 -15.51 23.63
N GLY A 450 -25.81 -14.66 23.25
CA GLY A 450 -24.93 -14.85 22.09
C GLY A 450 -25.48 -14.29 20.78
N SER A 451 -26.55 -13.51 20.82
CA SER A 451 -27.16 -12.83 19.68
C SER A 451 -27.78 -11.50 20.11
N ILE A 452 -27.65 -10.47 19.27
CA ILE A 452 -28.13 -9.12 19.58
C ILE A 452 -29.52 -8.96 18.97
N ASN A 453 -30.53 -8.79 19.81
CA ASN A 453 -31.90 -8.59 19.36
C ASN A 453 -32.14 -7.14 18.86
N LYS A 454 -33.35 -6.83 18.38
CA LYS A 454 -33.65 -5.51 17.78
C LYS A 454 -33.55 -4.37 18.80
N GLU A 455 -34.01 -4.60 20.01
CA GLU A 455 -34.01 -3.62 21.11
C GLU A 455 -32.57 -3.37 21.57
N GLU A 456 -31.78 -4.43 21.77
CA GLU A 456 -30.35 -4.38 22.08
C GLU A 456 -29.53 -3.70 20.98
N PHE A 457 -29.77 -4.04 19.71
CA PHE A 457 -29.09 -3.42 18.57
C PHE A 457 -29.43 -1.92 18.45
N THR A 458 -30.65 -1.53 18.83
CA THR A 458 -31.07 -0.12 18.87
C THR A 458 -30.39 0.63 20.02
N GLU A 459 -30.22 0.00 21.19
CA GLU A 459 -29.50 0.58 22.33
C GLU A 459 -27.98 0.65 22.10
N ALA A 460 -27.43 -0.37 21.44
CA ALA A 460 -26.07 -0.39 20.91
C ALA A 460 -25.83 0.75 19.93
N LEU A 461 -26.67 0.93 18.90
CA LEU A 461 -26.54 2.04 17.94
C LEU A 461 -26.68 3.42 18.57
N ARG A 462 -27.45 3.58 19.66
CA ARG A 462 -27.55 4.83 20.43
C ARG A 462 -26.27 5.14 21.23
N SER A 463 -25.54 4.11 21.64
CA SER A 463 -24.29 4.22 22.41
C SER A 463 -23.02 4.10 21.54
N PHE A 464 -23.15 3.64 20.30
CA PHE A 464 -22.03 3.47 19.37
C PHE A 464 -21.65 4.80 18.71
N ASP A 465 -20.43 5.27 18.99
CA ASP A 465 -19.96 6.54 18.46
C ASP A 465 -19.57 6.44 16.97
N LEU A 466 -20.57 6.59 16.10
CA LEU A 466 -20.40 6.71 14.65
C LEU A 466 -19.44 7.86 14.26
N LYS A 467 -19.20 8.84 15.14
CA LYS A 467 -18.21 9.93 14.90
C LYS A 467 -16.75 9.43 15.01
N GLY A 468 -16.55 8.20 15.48
CA GLY A 468 -15.26 7.51 15.53
C GLY A 468 -14.80 6.88 14.21
N LEU A 469 -15.72 6.62 13.26
CA LEU A 469 -15.41 6.09 11.92
C LEU A 469 -14.87 7.19 11.00
N LYS A 470 -13.69 7.73 11.34
CA LYS A 470 -13.00 8.72 10.51
C LYS A 470 -12.22 8.01 9.40
N PRO A 471 -12.34 8.45 8.12
CA PRO A 471 -11.53 7.90 7.04
C PRO A 471 -10.05 8.05 7.38
N ARG A 472 -9.27 6.98 7.26
CA ARG A 472 -7.86 7.02 7.68
C ARG A 472 -7.04 7.93 6.77
N ARG A 473 -6.08 8.60 7.40
CA ARG A 473 -5.15 9.51 6.75
C ARG A 473 -4.10 8.70 5.99
N VAL A 474 -3.98 8.95 4.69
CA VAL A 474 -2.91 8.40 3.84
C VAL A 474 -1.82 9.46 3.71
N SER A 475 -0.60 9.12 4.11
CA SER A 475 0.54 10.03 3.94
C SER A 475 1.15 9.95 2.55
N VAL A 476 1.84 11.01 2.11
CA VAL A 476 2.59 11.04 0.84
C VAL A 476 3.57 9.85 0.76
N GLU A 477 4.26 9.52 1.86
CA GLU A 477 5.14 8.35 1.97
C GLU A 477 4.49 7.02 1.56
N ARG A 478 3.17 6.85 1.76
CA ARG A 478 2.45 5.61 1.38
C ARG A 478 2.34 5.41 -0.13
N VAL A 479 2.72 6.42 -0.91
CA VAL A 479 2.86 6.38 -2.36
C VAL A 479 4.34 6.51 -2.75
N ILE A 480 5.08 7.43 -2.12
CA ILE A 480 6.46 7.78 -2.48
C ILE A 480 7.48 7.15 -1.52
N SER A 481 7.58 5.84 -1.55
CA SER A 481 8.64 5.07 -0.87
C SER A 481 8.81 3.71 -1.53
N GLY A 482 9.76 2.88 -1.07
CA GLY A 482 9.89 1.49 -1.52
C GLY A 482 8.61 0.67 -1.26
N PRO A 483 8.06 0.72 -0.02
CA PRO A 483 6.71 0.22 0.26
C PRO A 483 5.62 0.93 -0.55
N GLY A 484 5.76 2.23 -0.82
CA GLY A 484 4.82 3.00 -1.64
C GLY A 484 4.71 2.49 -3.07
N LEU A 485 5.84 2.20 -3.73
CA LEU A 485 5.87 1.57 -5.05
C LEU A 485 5.22 0.18 -5.04
N ALA A 486 5.39 -0.58 -3.96
CA ALA A 486 4.67 -1.84 -3.77
C ALA A 486 3.16 -1.61 -3.62
N ASN A 487 2.71 -0.59 -2.90
CA ASN A 487 1.30 -0.24 -2.77
C ASN A 487 0.68 0.13 -4.13
N ILE A 488 1.38 0.93 -4.95
CA ILE A 488 0.93 1.30 -6.30
C ILE A 488 0.74 0.05 -7.16
N TYR A 489 1.72 -0.87 -7.19
CA TYR A 489 1.52 -2.15 -7.89
C TYR A 489 0.39 -2.99 -7.29
N GLY A 490 0.25 -3.02 -5.96
CA GLY A 490 -0.79 -3.74 -5.23
C GLY A 490 -2.22 -3.27 -5.55
N PHE A 491 -2.38 -1.98 -5.87
CA PHE A 491 -3.58 -1.40 -6.45
C PHE A 491 -3.72 -1.78 -7.94
N LEU A 492 -2.73 -1.45 -8.78
CA LEU A 492 -2.80 -1.64 -10.23
C LEU A 492 -3.07 -3.10 -10.61
N ARG A 493 -2.50 -4.08 -9.91
CA ARG A 493 -2.69 -5.51 -10.19
C ARG A 493 -4.11 -6.05 -9.95
N ARG A 494 -5.00 -5.23 -9.35
CA ARG A 494 -6.44 -5.51 -9.14
C ARG A 494 -7.33 -4.48 -9.84
N HIS A 495 -6.73 -3.46 -10.45
CA HIS A 495 -7.47 -2.42 -11.14
C HIS A 495 -7.85 -2.92 -12.53
N TRP A 496 -9.15 -2.84 -12.85
CA TRP A 496 -9.79 -3.37 -14.06
C TRP A 496 -9.08 -3.03 -15.40
N ALA A 497 -8.37 -1.90 -15.47
CA ALA A 497 -7.65 -1.51 -16.69
C ALA A 497 -6.26 -2.16 -16.83
N PHE A 498 -5.71 -2.79 -15.79
CA PHE A 498 -4.35 -3.34 -15.74
C PHE A 498 -4.27 -4.82 -15.35
N GLU A 499 -5.31 -5.38 -14.70
CA GLU A 499 -5.32 -6.77 -14.23
C GLU A 499 -5.03 -7.80 -15.34
N GLN A 500 -5.52 -7.56 -16.56
CA GLN A 500 -5.29 -8.39 -17.74
C GLN A 500 -3.86 -8.29 -18.31
N HIS A 501 -3.06 -7.33 -17.84
CA HIS A 501 -1.65 -7.15 -18.19
C HIS A 501 -0.69 -7.61 -17.09
N VAL A 502 -1.20 -8.19 -15.99
CA VAL A 502 -0.38 -8.70 -14.88
C VAL A 502 0.34 -9.98 -15.31
N ASP A 503 1.66 -9.98 -15.19
CA ASP A 503 2.47 -11.17 -15.36
C ASP A 503 2.31 -12.08 -14.13
N ALA A 504 1.84 -13.32 -14.36
CA ALA A 504 1.50 -14.25 -13.28
C ALA A 504 2.73 -14.73 -12.47
N ALA A 505 3.93 -14.76 -13.07
CA ALA A 505 5.14 -15.17 -12.38
C ALA A 505 5.66 -14.05 -11.48
N LEU A 506 5.68 -12.80 -12.00
CA LEU A 506 5.91 -11.59 -11.22
C LEU A 506 4.93 -11.49 -10.04
N ASP A 507 3.64 -11.72 -10.29
CA ASP A 507 2.62 -11.58 -9.25
C ASP A 507 2.78 -12.62 -8.12
N ALA A 508 3.17 -13.85 -8.46
CA ALA A 508 3.54 -14.87 -7.49
C ALA A 508 4.82 -14.52 -6.70
N GLU A 509 5.86 -13.99 -7.37
CA GLU A 509 7.09 -13.49 -6.72
C GLU A 509 6.74 -12.36 -5.73
N TRP A 510 5.94 -11.38 -6.16
CA TRP A 510 5.52 -10.23 -5.34
C TRP A 510 4.64 -10.64 -4.15
N MET A 511 3.68 -11.54 -4.35
CA MET A 511 2.77 -12.00 -3.29
C MET A 511 3.48 -12.83 -2.21
N SER A 512 4.49 -13.61 -2.59
CA SER A 512 5.29 -14.43 -1.67
C SER A 512 6.44 -13.66 -0.99
N ALA A 513 6.90 -12.55 -1.59
CA ALA A 513 7.98 -11.75 -1.04
C ALA A 513 7.62 -11.01 0.27
N PRO A 514 8.59 -10.83 1.19
CA PRO A 514 8.48 -9.92 2.34
C PRO A 514 8.08 -8.49 1.93
N LYS A 515 7.29 -7.80 2.76
CA LYS A 515 6.74 -6.47 2.44
C LYS A 515 7.82 -5.45 2.03
N ASP A 516 9.01 -5.48 2.63
CA ASP A 516 10.13 -4.60 2.33
C ASP A 516 10.83 -4.90 0.99
N LYS A 517 10.67 -6.10 0.44
CA LYS A 517 11.26 -6.51 -0.85
C LYS A 517 10.36 -6.25 -2.06
N ARG A 518 9.05 -6.12 -1.84
CA ARG A 518 8.04 -5.96 -2.89
C ARG A 518 8.27 -4.77 -3.82
N GLY A 519 8.74 -3.63 -3.29
CA GLY A 519 9.07 -2.45 -4.11
C GLY A 519 10.24 -2.71 -5.07
N ALA A 520 11.26 -3.45 -4.62
CA ALA A 520 12.42 -3.79 -5.44
C ALA A 520 12.06 -4.74 -6.60
N ILE A 521 11.09 -5.64 -6.40
CA ILE A 521 10.56 -6.51 -7.46
C ILE A 521 9.88 -5.66 -8.55
N VAL A 522 9.01 -4.71 -8.16
CA VAL A 522 8.36 -3.79 -9.11
C VAL A 522 9.40 -2.97 -9.89
N ALA A 523 10.43 -2.45 -9.21
CA ALA A 523 11.52 -1.70 -9.85
C ALA A 523 12.26 -2.54 -10.91
N LYS A 524 12.69 -3.76 -10.53
CA LYS A 524 13.36 -4.74 -11.41
C LYS A 524 12.51 -5.06 -12.64
N CYS A 525 11.22 -5.32 -12.46
CA CYS A 525 10.32 -5.69 -13.55
C CYS A 525 9.94 -4.50 -14.44
N SER A 526 9.89 -3.27 -13.90
CA SER A 526 9.77 -2.04 -14.72
C SER A 526 10.99 -1.88 -15.64
N ALA A 527 12.21 -2.08 -15.12
CA ALA A 527 13.44 -2.04 -15.91
C ALA A 527 13.51 -3.16 -16.98
N ALA A 528 12.84 -4.30 -16.73
CA ALA A 528 12.67 -5.39 -17.70
C ALA A 528 11.54 -5.15 -18.73
N GLY A 529 10.86 -4.00 -18.69
CA GLY A 529 9.79 -3.66 -19.65
C GLY A 529 8.39 -4.18 -19.29
N ASN A 530 8.15 -4.63 -18.06
CA ASN A 530 6.80 -5.04 -17.65
C ASN A 530 5.85 -3.82 -17.59
N HIS A 531 4.76 -3.88 -18.34
CA HIS A 531 3.82 -2.77 -18.52
C HIS A 531 3.19 -2.26 -17.21
N VAL A 532 2.74 -3.16 -16.32
CA VAL A 532 2.10 -2.78 -15.05
C VAL A 532 3.13 -2.16 -14.10
N CYS A 533 4.36 -2.68 -14.07
CA CYS A 533 5.45 -2.09 -13.30
C CYS A 533 5.91 -0.73 -13.83
N GLN A 534 5.97 -0.55 -15.15
CA GLN A 534 6.21 0.76 -15.77
C GLN A 534 5.12 1.76 -15.39
N LYS A 535 3.84 1.33 -15.41
CA LYS A 535 2.75 2.20 -14.95
C LYS A 535 2.82 2.53 -13.46
N ALA A 536 3.29 1.59 -12.63
CA ALA A 536 3.53 1.85 -11.21
C ALA A 536 4.63 2.92 -11.02
N VAL A 537 5.69 2.86 -11.82
CA VAL A 537 6.76 3.85 -11.87
C VAL A 537 6.26 5.20 -12.37
N ASP A 538 5.38 5.26 -13.38
CA ASP A 538 4.78 6.52 -13.83
C ASP A 538 4.02 7.24 -12.70
N VAL A 539 3.18 6.50 -11.98
CA VAL A 539 2.38 7.03 -10.87
C VAL A 539 3.29 7.48 -9.72
N PHE A 540 4.33 6.69 -9.41
CA PHE A 540 5.35 7.06 -8.42
C PHE A 540 6.09 8.35 -8.82
N ALA A 541 6.56 8.44 -10.06
CA ALA A 541 7.30 9.59 -10.59
C ALA A 541 6.42 10.85 -10.65
N GLU A 542 5.14 10.72 -11.03
CA GLU A 542 4.18 11.83 -11.02
C GLU A 542 3.93 12.33 -9.59
N ALA A 543 3.69 11.43 -8.63
CA ALA A 543 3.52 11.79 -7.22
C ALA A 543 4.78 12.45 -6.63
N TYR A 544 5.97 11.97 -7.00
CA TYR A 544 7.25 12.53 -6.54
C TYR A 544 7.55 13.90 -7.15
N GLY A 545 7.26 14.10 -8.44
CA GLY A 545 7.30 15.43 -9.03
C GLY A 545 6.35 16.39 -8.32
N ALA A 546 5.13 15.92 -8.01
CA ALA A 546 4.13 16.71 -7.31
C ALA A 546 4.61 17.22 -5.93
N GLU A 547 5.11 16.34 -5.06
CA GLU A 547 5.60 16.73 -3.73
C GLU A 547 6.84 17.62 -3.82
N CYS A 548 7.78 17.34 -4.74
CA CYS A 548 8.92 18.24 -4.98
C CYS A 548 8.44 19.65 -5.41
N GLY A 549 7.36 19.75 -6.18
CA GLY A 549 6.75 21.03 -6.53
C GLY A 549 6.05 21.71 -5.33
N VAL A 550 5.50 20.94 -4.39
CA VAL A 550 4.94 21.46 -3.14
C VAL A 550 6.05 21.95 -2.20
N ALA A 551 7.14 21.20 -2.04
CA ALA A 551 8.38 21.60 -1.36
C ALA A 551 8.96 22.91 -1.93
N ALA A 552 8.99 23.06 -3.25
CA ALA A 552 9.41 24.30 -3.91
C ALA A 552 8.55 25.50 -3.49
N LEU A 553 7.22 25.33 -3.39
CA LEU A 553 6.29 26.37 -2.91
C LEU A 553 6.41 26.65 -1.41
N LYS A 554 6.60 25.61 -0.58
CA LYS A 554 6.73 25.70 0.88
C LYS A 554 7.96 26.53 1.29
N TRP A 555 9.11 26.29 0.65
CA TRP A 555 10.40 26.80 1.13
C TRP A 555 11.10 27.80 0.21
N LEU A 556 10.65 27.95 -1.04
CA LEU A 556 11.29 28.77 -2.07
C LEU A 556 12.83 28.56 -2.12
N PRO A 557 13.31 27.32 -2.30
CA PRO A 557 14.70 26.96 -2.08
C PRO A 557 15.59 27.36 -3.27
N TYR A 558 15.75 28.65 -3.51
CA TYR A 558 16.57 29.20 -4.60
C TYR A 558 18.07 28.86 -4.48
N GLY A 559 18.53 28.31 -3.35
CA GLY A 559 19.86 27.73 -3.20
C GLY A 559 19.99 26.31 -3.79
N GLY A 560 18.86 25.67 -4.11
CA GLY A 560 18.71 24.36 -4.73
C GLY A 560 17.66 23.48 -4.04
N LEU A 561 16.79 22.83 -4.82
CA LEU A 561 15.94 21.72 -4.41
C LEU A 561 16.56 20.41 -4.89
N TYR A 562 16.80 19.49 -3.96
CA TYR A 562 17.49 18.24 -4.20
C TYR A 562 16.54 17.05 -4.00
N VAL A 563 16.37 16.26 -5.06
CA VAL A 563 15.68 14.98 -5.07
C VAL A 563 16.70 13.91 -4.70
N SER A 564 16.52 13.25 -3.56
CA SER A 564 17.50 12.30 -3.00
C SER A 564 16.89 10.94 -2.68
N GLY A 565 17.57 10.15 -1.84
CA GLY A 565 17.16 8.82 -1.45
C GLY A 565 17.52 7.73 -2.46
N GLY A 566 17.70 6.51 -1.95
CA GLY A 566 18.24 5.40 -2.73
C GLY A 566 17.38 4.96 -3.92
N ILE A 567 16.10 5.35 -4.00
CA ILE A 567 15.24 5.01 -5.15
C ILE A 567 15.59 5.88 -6.35
N GLY A 568 15.71 7.20 -6.15
CA GLY A 568 16.03 8.15 -7.22
C GLY A 568 17.42 7.93 -7.79
N ALA A 569 18.42 7.75 -6.92
CA ALA A 569 19.81 7.52 -7.31
C ALA A 569 19.98 6.23 -8.16
N LYS A 570 19.27 5.14 -7.80
CA LYS A 570 19.32 3.85 -8.52
C LYS A 570 18.48 3.83 -9.80
N ASN A 571 17.50 4.72 -9.91
CA ASN A 571 16.57 4.78 -11.03
C ASN A 571 16.48 6.23 -11.58
N PRO A 572 17.59 6.82 -12.05
CA PRO A 572 17.61 8.24 -12.44
C PRO A 572 16.60 8.57 -13.54
N HIS A 573 16.32 7.60 -14.41
CA HIS A 573 15.32 7.70 -15.47
C HIS A 573 13.87 7.91 -14.97
N TRP A 574 13.55 7.61 -13.70
CA TRP A 574 12.22 7.89 -13.11
C TRP A 574 12.05 9.37 -12.77
N ILE A 575 13.13 10.01 -12.31
CA ILE A 575 13.12 11.43 -11.91
C ILE A 575 13.33 12.32 -13.14
N GLN A 576 14.08 11.84 -14.13
CA GLN A 576 14.19 12.45 -15.46
C GLN A 576 12.95 12.19 -16.35
N HIS A 577 11.98 11.41 -15.87
CA HIS A 577 10.78 11.09 -16.65
C HIS A 577 9.88 12.32 -16.85
N PRO A 578 9.23 12.50 -18.02
CA PRO A 578 8.30 13.60 -18.24
C PRO A 578 7.18 13.69 -17.20
N SER A 579 6.70 12.57 -16.65
CA SER A 579 5.68 12.57 -15.57
C SER A 579 6.15 13.33 -14.33
N PHE A 580 7.43 13.17 -13.95
CA PHE A 580 8.00 13.89 -12.80
C PHE A 580 8.06 15.39 -13.07
N LEU A 581 8.69 15.81 -14.17
CA LEU A 581 8.88 17.25 -14.48
C LEU A 581 7.55 17.97 -14.76
N ASN A 582 6.58 17.29 -15.38
CA ASN A 582 5.24 17.84 -15.60
C ASN A 582 4.47 17.99 -14.28
N ALA A 583 4.54 17.02 -13.37
CA ALA A 583 3.89 17.14 -12.06
C ALA A 583 4.60 18.13 -11.12
N TYR A 584 5.92 18.28 -11.25
CA TYR A 584 6.71 19.31 -10.57
C TYR A 584 6.26 20.72 -10.97
N LYS A 585 6.35 21.03 -12.27
CA LYS A 585 6.05 22.37 -12.78
C LYS A 585 4.58 22.77 -12.62
N ASP A 586 3.66 21.82 -12.70
CA ASP A 586 2.22 22.11 -12.66
C ASP A 586 1.79 22.57 -11.26
N LYS A 587 1.77 23.89 -11.08
CA LYS A 587 1.27 24.63 -9.92
C LYS A 587 0.43 25.84 -10.37
N GLY A 588 -0.28 25.70 -11.48
CA GLY A 588 -1.11 26.75 -12.06
C GLY A 588 -0.35 28.07 -12.28
N ARG A 589 -0.85 29.18 -11.73
CA ARG A 589 -0.21 30.50 -11.85
C ARG A 589 1.19 30.63 -11.21
N LEU A 590 1.62 29.64 -10.42
CA LEU A 590 2.94 29.62 -9.77
C LEU A 590 3.95 28.71 -10.49
N SER A 591 3.59 28.17 -11.66
CA SER A 591 4.47 27.25 -12.42
C SER A 591 5.81 27.90 -12.77
N GLU A 592 5.81 29.16 -13.23
CA GLU A 592 7.05 29.92 -13.51
C GLU A 592 7.92 30.13 -12.27
N LEU A 593 7.30 30.42 -11.12
CA LEU A 593 8.00 30.58 -9.84
C LEU A 593 8.68 29.26 -9.45
N VAL A 594 7.98 28.12 -9.57
CA VAL A 594 8.56 26.81 -9.28
C VAL A 594 9.67 26.45 -10.28
N MET A 595 9.49 26.75 -11.57
CA MET A 595 10.54 26.54 -12.58
C MET A 595 11.79 27.42 -12.38
N SER A 596 11.68 28.53 -11.64
CA SER A 596 12.83 29.35 -11.25
C SER A 596 13.63 28.82 -10.05
N VAL A 597 13.15 27.75 -9.39
CA VAL A 597 13.90 27.02 -8.35
C VAL A 597 14.85 26.03 -9.03
N PRO A 598 16.17 26.04 -8.75
CA PRO A 598 17.11 25.05 -9.28
C PRO A 598 16.77 23.66 -8.75
N LEU A 599 16.65 22.68 -9.64
CA LEU A 599 16.23 21.32 -9.31
C LEU A 599 17.34 20.32 -9.66
N TYR A 600 17.70 19.47 -8.70
CA TYR A 600 18.78 18.49 -8.83
C TYR A 600 18.32 17.09 -8.43
N LEU A 601 18.74 16.06 -9.16
CA LEU A 601 18.79 14.67 -8.69
C LEU A 601 20.14 14.40 -8.04
N VAL A 602 20.15 13.85 -6.84
CA VAL A 602 21.36 13.36 -6.16
C VAL A 602 21.65 11.92 -6.57
N LEU A 603 22.88 11.66 -7.02
CA LEU A 603 23.37 10.32 -7.37
C LEU A 603 24.20 9.67 -6.24
N ALA A 604 24.75 10.46 -5.32
CA ALA A 604 25.55 9.97 -4.20
C ALA A 604 24.70 9.28 -3.11
N GLU A 605 24.93 7.98 -2.89
CA GLU A 605 24.23 7.17 -1.87
C GLU A 605 24.78 7.34 -0.44
N ASP A 606 25.98 7.90 -0.28
CA ASP A 606 26.70 8.06 1.00
C ASP A 606 26.45 9.43 1.67
N THR A 607 25.48 10.20 1.17
CA THR A 607 25.21 11.58 1.62
C THR A 607 24.84 11.69 3.10
N GLY A 608 24.11 10.74 3.67
CA GLY A 608 23.85 10.70 5.12
C GLY A 608 25.13 10.56 5.96
N GLU A 609 26.03 9.65 5.56
CA GLU A 609 27.34 9.45 6.23
C GLU A 609 28.24 10.69 6.09
N ARG A 610 28.32 11.27 4.87
CA ARG A 610 29.03 12.54 4.62
C ARG A 610 28.48 13.69 5.45
N GLY A 611 27.17 13.77 5.63
CA GLY A 611 26.50 14.82 6.38
C GLY A 611 26.68 14.73 7.88
N ALA A 612 26.66 13.51 8.44
CA ALA A 612 27.03 13.29 9.84
C ALA A 612 28.49 13.70 10.10
N LEU A 613 29.42 13.37 9.20
CA LEU A 613 30.81 13.86 9.27
C LEU A 613 30.89 15.39 9.14
N PHE A 614 30.19 15.99 8.18
CA PHE A 614 30.15 17.43 7.97
C PHE A 614 29.70 18.17 9.24
N TYR A 615 28.63 17.70 9.87
CA TYR A 615 28.12 18.28 11.11
C TYR A 615 29.05 18.04 12.30
N ALA A 616 29.69 16.86 12.40
CA ALA A 616 30.72 16.59 13.40
C ALA A 616 31.91 17.56 13.31
N VAL A 617 32.35 17.89 12.09
CA VAL A 617 33.40 18.88 11.82
C VAL A 617 32.90 20.31 12.08
N GLN A 618 31.66 20.64 11.70
CA GLN A 618 31.06 21.95 11.98
C GLN A 618 31.04 22.25 13.49
N MET A 619 30.72 21.26 14.33
CA MET A 619 30.76 21.37 15.79
C MET A 619 32.15 21.69 16.36
N LEU A 620 33.26 21.38 15.68
CA LEU A 620 34.61 21.77 16.11
C LEU A 620 34.82 23.29 16.06
N SER A 621 34.11 23.98 15.16
CA SER A 621 34.20 25.44 15.00
C SER A 621 33.26 26.23 15.91
N GLN A 622 32.45 25.53 16.71
CA GLN A 622 31.49 26.08 17.68
C GLN A 622 31.98 25.93 19.14
N GLN A 623 33.20 25.42 19.33
CA GLN A 623 33.91 25.26 20.61
C GLN A 623 34.96 26.36 20.76
#